data_AF-A0A954VW06-F1
#
_entry.id   AF-A0A954VW06-F1
#
_cell.length_a   1.000
_cell.length_b   1.000
_cell.length_c   1.000
_cell.angle_alpha   90.00
_cell.angle_beta   90.00
_cell.angle_gamma   90.00
#
_symmetry.space_group_name_H-M   'P 1'
#
loop_
_entity.id
_entity.type
_entity.pdbx_description
1 polymer ?
#
loop_
_entity_poly.entity_id
_entity_poly.type
_entity_poly.pdbx_seq_one_letter_code
_entity_poly.pdbx_strand_id
1 'polypeptide(L)'
;MFRVHITLFALLAVTSSSLSAQDWIPLFDGVSLHGWTKQDGSPVTSDAWKIEPNGVLHLDTSVERGGNIFTSQTFGDFELLFEWKISAKGNNGIKYRVNDFDGRTLGLEYQVIDDQGYGGLGPKQVTASLYDLYEPQEHNRLNSPDQWNRGRIVVSGNRIEHWLNGLLVMHADVGSQAWRERVAASKFADAQGFGETPTGRIMITDHGDNVWYRNLFIRSLELSNKSALAATDSLVLDDPPTTNTCFSIRPIPHGPASQRRICRPLQINRRAGQCGWCK
;
A
#
# COMPACT_ATOMS: atom_id res chain seq x y z
N MET A 1 12.47 50.65 55.13
CA MET A 1 12.93 49.32 54.69
C MET A 1 12.12 48.93 53.47
N PHE A 2 12.68 49.03 52.26
CA PHE A 2 11.96 48.68 51.03
C PHE A 2 12.19 47.19 50.72
N ARG A 3 11.11 46.41 50.69
CA ARG A 3 11.11 45.00 50.24
C ARG A 3 10.90 44.98 48.73
N VAL A 4 11.88 44.48 47.99
CA VAL A 4 11.76 44.20 46.55
C VAL A 4 11.14 42.80 46.39
N HIS A 5 9.99 42.71 45.74
CA HIS A 5 9.41 41.44 45.33
C HIS A 5 9.86 41.12 43.91
N ILE A 6 10.69 40.09 43.76
CA ILE A 6 11.09 39.53 42.48
C ILE A 6 9.99 38.55 42.07
N THR A 7 9.15 38.94 41.12
CA THR A 7 8.16 38.05 40.53
C THR A 7 8.84 37.19 39.47
N LEU A 8 9.04 35.91 39.78
CA LEU A 8 9.60 34.92 38.86
C LEU A 8 8.53 34.57 37.80
N PHE A 9 8.69 35.07 36.58
CA PHE A 9 7.90 34.62 35.44
C PHE A 9 8.40 33.23 35.01
N ALA A 10 7.66 32.19 35.37
CA ALA A 10 7.87 30.85 34.83
C ALA A 10 7.45 30.87 33.35
N LEU A 11 8.43 30.81 32.45
CA LEU A 11 8.20 30.65 31.02
C LEU A 11 7.70 29.22 30.78
N LEU A 12 6.38 29.05 30.67
CA LEU A 12 5.77 27.80 30.26
C LEU A 12 6.11 27.59 28.78
N ALA A 13 7.12 26.77 28.49
CA ALA A 13 7.40 26.31 27.14
C ALA A 13 6.23 25.39 26.71
N VAL A 14 5.28 25.93 25.95
CA VAL A 14 4.28 25.14 25.25
C VAL A 14 5.02 24.42 24.13
N THR A 15 5.45 23.20 24.39
CA THR A 15 5.89 22.29 23.34
C THR A 15 4.64 21.86 22.59
N SER A 16 4.41 22.44 21.40
CA SER A 16 3.48 21.88 20.44
C SER A 16 4.01 20.51 20.02
N SER A 17 3.54 19.46 20.69
CA SER A 17 3.68 18.11 20.18
C SER A 17 2.87 18.06 18.90
N SER A 18 3.53 18.15 17.76
CA SER A 18 2.93 17.74 16.49
C SER A 18 2.53 16.27 16.66
N LEU A 19 1.23 16.01 16.84
CA LEU A 19 0.69 14.67 16.69
C LEU A 19 1.10 14.24 15.27
N SER A 20 2.03 13.28 15.17
CA SER A 20 2.48 12.77 13.89
C SER A 20 1.26 12.23 13.15
N ALA A 21 0.88 12.90 12.06
CA ALA A 21 0.21 12.22 10.96
C ALA A 21 1.06 10.98 10.67
N GLN A 22 0.49 9.78 10.82
CA GLN A 22 1.23 8.54 10.53
C GLN A 22 1.71 8.58 9.08
N ASP A 23 3.02 8.45 8.87
CA ASP A 23 3.63 8.59 7.55
C ASP A 23 3.23 7.43 6.64
N TRP A 24 2.53 7.76 5.54
CA TRP A 24 2.35 6.85 4.43
C TRP A 24 3.71 6.51 3.82
N ILE A 25 4.00 5.22 3.66
CA ILE A 25 5.19 4.74 2.97
C ILE A 25 4.82 4.19 1.58
N PRO A 26 5.64 4.45 0.54
CA PRO A 26 5.44 3.80 -0.75
C PRO A 26 5.70 2.30 -0.61
N LEU A 27 4.70 1.48 -0.94
CA LEU A 27 4.86 0.03 -1.07
C LEU A 27 5.48 -0.34 -2.43
N PHE A 28 5.35 0.56 -3.41
CA PHE A 28 6.06 0.53 -4.68
C PHE A 28 6.66 1.92 -4.93
N ASP A 29 7.96 1.97 -5.23
CA ASP A 29 8.72 3.22 -5.38
C ASP A 29 8.56 3.87 -6.77
N GLY A 30 7.93 3.17 -7.71
CA GLY A 30 7.74 3.63 -9.09
C GLY A 30 8.95 3.44 -10.02
N VAL A 31 10.05 2.87 -9.54
CA VAL A 31 11.31 2.75 -10.31
C VAL A 31 11.98 1.39 -10.20
N SER A 32 11.65 0.60 -9.18
CA SER A 32 12.20 -0.74 -8.95
C SER A 32 11.21 -1.67 -8.23
N LEU A 33 11.47 -2.97 -8.29
CA LEU A 33 10.76 -3.98 -7.47
C LEU A 33 11.44 -4.15 -6.10
N HIS A 34 12.15 -3.14 -5.60
CA HIS A 34 12.67 -3.17 -4.24
C HIS A 34 11.52 -3.36 -3.24
N GLY A 35 11.74 -4.25 -2.26
CA GLY A 35 10.68 -4.63 -1.32
C GLY A 35 9.72 -5.69 -1.84
N TRP A 36 9.87 -6.15 -3.08
CA TRP A 36 9.09 -7.25 -3.66
C TRP A 36 9.96 -8.48 -3.95
N THR A 37 9.40 -9.66 -3.75
CA THR A 37 10.06 -10.97 -3.92
C THR A 37 9.11 -11.98 -4.56
N LYS A 38 9.66 -13.11 -5.02
CA LYS A 38 8.88 -14.32 -5.30
C LYS A 38 8.45 -15.00 -4.00
N GLN A 39 7.61 -16.02 -4.10
CA GLN A 39 7.07 -16.73 -2.93
C GLN A 39 8.16 -17.22 -1.96
N ASP A 40 9.28 -17.71 -2.50
CA ASP A 40 10.45 -18.23 -1.77
C ASP A 40 11.37 -17.14 -1.19
N GLY A 41 11.04 -15.86 -1.39
CA GLY A 41 11.84 -14.72 -0.93
C GLY A 41 12.97 -14.31 -1.88
N SER A 42 13.20 -15.03 -2.97
CA SER A 42 14.19 -14.62 -3.96
C SER A 42 13.71 -13.40 -4.79
N PRO A 43 14.62 -12.63 -5.41
CA PRO A 43 14.24 -11.44 -6.18
C PRO A 43 13.27 -11.76 -7.32
N VAL A 44 12.41 -10.79 -7.66
CA VAL A 44 11.59 -10.85 -8.87
C VAL A 44 12.49 -10.62 -10.08
N THR A 45 12.65 -11.64 -10.91
CA THR A 45 13.54 -11.62 -12.09
C THR A 45 12.78 -11.84 -13.41
N SER A 46 11.45 -11.82 -13.40
CA SER A 46 10.65 -12.05 -14.60
C SER A 46 10.60 -10.81 -15.49
N ASP A 47 10.50 -11.02 -16.81
CA ASP A 47 10.26 -9.94 -17.77
C ASP A 47 8.78 -9.49 -17.83
N ALA A 48 7.87 -10.21 -17.15
CA ALA A 48 6.44 -9.91 -17.14
C ALA A 48 6.08 -8.71 -16.25
N TRP A 49 6.71 -8.58 -15.08
CA TRP A 49 6.52 -7.43 -14.19
C TRP A 49 7.38 -6.26 -14.63
N LYS A 50 6.79 -5.34 -15.39
CA LYS A 50 7.46 -4.18 -15.99
C LYS A 50 7.16 -2.92 -15.20
N ILE A 51 8.12 -2.00 -15.21
CA ILE A 51 7.93 -0.65 -14.69
C ILE A 51 7.86 0.29 -15.90
N GLU A 52 6.65 0.75 -16.17
CA GLU A 52 6.36 1.73 -17.21
C GLU A 52 6.67 3.16 -16.72
N PRO A 53 6.77 4.15 -17.63
CA PRO A 53 6.92 5.56 -17.26
C PRO A 53 5.88 6.03 -16.23
N ASN A 54 6.26 7.01 -15.40
CA ASN A 54 5.45 7.58 -14.32
C ASN A 54 5.13 6.62 -13.17
N GLY A 55 5.96 5.60 -12.96
CA GLY A 55 5.84 4.70 -11.81
C GLY A 55 4.61 3.81 -11.86
N VAL A 56 4.32 3.28 -13.04
CA VAL A 56 3.27 2.29 -13.25
C VAL A 56 3.89 0.91 -13.28
N LEU A 57 3.46 0.04 -12.36
CA LEU A 57 3.78 -1.38 -12.39
C LEU A 57 2.79 -2.09 -13.33
N HIS A 58 3.28 -2.83 -14.30
CA HIS A 58 2.49 -3.56 -15.30
C HIS A 58 2.82 -5.04 -15.27
N LEU A 59 1.83 -5.91 -15.16
CA LEU A 59 1.96 -7.32 -15.52
C LEU A 59 1.67 -7.48 -17.03
N ASP A 60 2.73 -7.63 -17.82
CA ASP A 60 2.65 -7.89 -19.26
C ASP A 60 2.54 -9.40 -19.51
N THR A 61 1.40 -9.81 -20.08
CA THR A 61 1.10 -11.23 -20.32
C THR A 61 1.42 -11.67 -21.75
N SER A 62 2.06 -10.81 -22.54
CA SER A 62 2.61 -11.17 -23.86
C SER A 62 3.95 -11.93 -23.79
N VAL A 63 4.53 -12.05 -22.60
CA VAL A 63 5.79 -12.77 -22.31
C VAL A 63 5.56 -13.95 -21.37
N GLU A 64 6.62 -14.68 -21.01
CA GLU A 64 6.54 -15.78 -20.05
C GLU A 64 5.99 -15.29 -18.70
N ARG A 65 5.10 -16.10 -18.10
CA ARG A 65 4.38 -15.76 -16.87
C ARG A 65 5.34 -15.42 -15.73
N GLY A 66 5.14 -14.26 -15.10
CA GLY A 66 6.03 -13.78 -14.03
C GLY A 66 5.77 -14.44 -12.68
N GLY A 67 4.53 -14.89 -12.45
CA GLY A 67 4.08 -15.41 -11.18
C GLY A 67 3.74 -14.31 -10.18
N ASN A 68 3.12 -14.70 -9.06
CA ASN A 68 2.75 -13.77 -8.00
C ASN A 68 3.99 -13.11 -7.39
N ILE A 69 3.87 -11.83 -7.04
CA ILE A 69 4.90 -11.10 -6.28
C ILE A 69 4.41 -10.81 -4.87
N PHE A 70 5.34 -10.83 -3.93
CA PHE A 70 5.07 -10.73 -2.50
C PHE A 70 5.89 -9.59 -1.92
N THR A 71 5.38 -8.91 -0.92
CA THR A 71 6.21 -8.02 -0.11
C THR A 71 7.28 -8.82 0.62
N SER A 72 8.50 -8.28 0.70
CA SER A 72 9.60 -8.89 1.46
C SER A 72 9.34 -8.90 2.96
N GLN A 73 8.57 -7.92 3.45
CA GLN A 73 8.14 -7.80 4.84
C GLN A 73 6.69 -8.25 5.05
N THR A 74 6.34 -8.52 6.30
CA THR A 74 4.98 -8.79 6.75
C THR A 74 4.34 -7.53 7.35
N PHE A 75 3.02 -7.48 7.34
CA PHE A 75 2.21 -6.39 7.89
C PHE A 75 1.15 -6.95 8.84
N GLY A 76 0.92 -6.27 9.97
CA GLY A 76 -0.18 -6.52 10.91
C GLY A 76 -1.39 -5.68 10.57
N ASP A 77 -1.74 -4.74 11.46
CA ASP A 77 -2.76 -3.73 11.17
C ASP A 77 -2.21 -2.65 10.22
N PHE A 78 -2.93 -2.40 9.12
CA PHE A 78 -2.51 -1.47 8.09
C PHE A 78 -3.69 -0.84 7.36
N GLU A 79 -3.38 0.25 6.66
CA GLU A 79 -4.20 0.78 5.60
C GLU A 79 -3.38 0.87 4.32
N LEU A 80 -3.89 0.28 3.24
CA LEU A 80 -3.28 0.25 1.92
C LEU A 80 -4.15 1.03 0.95
N LEU A 81 -3.56 2.01 0.27
CA LEU A 81 -4.13 2.72 -0.88
C LEU A 81 -3.41 2.29 -2.14
N PHE A 82 -4.16 2.13 -3.22
CA PHE A 82 -3.61 1.77 -4.52
C PHE A 82 -4.53 2.24 -5.65
N GLU A 83 -3.95 2.53 -6.80
CA GLU A 83 -4.67 2.68 -8.05
C GLU A 83 -4.39 1.47 -8.93
N TRP A 84 -5.43 0.99 -9.62
CA TRP A 84 -5.35 -0.18 -10.49
C TRP A 84 -6.16 0.01 -11.77
N LYS A 85 -5.74 -0.68 -12.82
CA LYS A 85 -6.41 -0.76 -14.13
C LYS A 85 -6.20 -2.18 -14.66
N ILE A 86 -7.19 -2.74 -15.35
CA ILE A 86 -7.10 -4.06 -16.00
C ILE A 86 -7.48 -3.94 -17.47
N SER A 87 -7.02 -4.90 -18.28
CA SER A 87 -7.52 -5.06 -19.64
C SER A 87 -8.94 -5.61 -19.64
N ALA A 88 -9.64 -5.52 -20.77
CA ALA A 88 -10.88 -6.26 -20.98
C ALA A 88 -10.69 -7.76 -20.65
N LYS A 89 -11.67 -8.35 -19.96
CA LYS A 89 -11.63 -9.72 -19.40
C LYS A 89 -10.50 -9.98 -18.41
N GLY A 90 -9.88 -8.94 -17.85
CA GLY A 90 -8.78 -9.10 -16.92
C GLY A 90 -9.22 -9.67 -15.57
N ASN A 91 -8.38 -10.52 -14.98
CA ASN A 91 -8.49 -11.01 -13.61
C ASN A 91 -7.16 -10.80 -12.88
N ASN A 92 -7.23 -10.25 -11.68
CA ASN A 92 -6.12 -10.04 -10.77
C ASN A 92 -6.64 -9.92 -9.33
N GLY A 93 -5.77 -9.58 -8.39
CA GLY A 93 -6.15 -9.38 -7.01
C GLY A 93 -4.97 -8.98 -6.15
N ILE A 94 -5.27 -8.25 -5.08
CA ILE A 94 -4.32 -7.98 -4.00
C ILE A 94 -4.69 -8.85 -2.82
N LYS A 95 -3.78 -9.75 -2.43
CA LYS A 95 -3.92 -10.56 -1.21
C LYS A 95 -3.13 -9.98 -0.06
N TYR A 96 -3.65 -10.17 1.14
CA TYR A 96 -3.03 -9.74 2.40
C TYR A 96 -3.27 -10.80 3.48
N ARG A 97 -2.54 -10.68 4.59
CA ARG A 97 -2.39 -11.77 5.58
C ARG A 97 -1.95 -13.08 4.92
N VAL A 98 -1.12 -12.97 3.89
CA VAL A 98 -0.65 -14.13 3.13
C VAL A 98 0.33 -14.92 3.98
N ASN A 99 -0.01 -16.19 4.23
CA ASN A 99 0.72 -17.12 5.08
C ASN A 99 0.69 -18.54 4.50
N ASP A 100 1.48 -19.42 5.10
CA ASP A 100 1.44 -20.86 4.83
C ASP A 100 0.32 -21.52 5.65
N PHE A 101 -0.51 -22.31 4.97
CA PHE A 101 -1.55 -23.14 5.56
C PHE A 101 -1.32 -24.56 5.04
N ASP A 102 -0.52 -25.33 5.78
CA ASP A 102 -0.11 -26.70 5.45
C ASP A 102 0.50 -26.84 4.04
N GLY A 103 1.50 -26.00 3.75
CA GLY A 103 2.19 -25.96 2.46
C GLY A 103 1.46 -25.19 1.36
N ARG A 104 0.25 -24.66 1.64
CA ARG A 104 -0.49 -23.80 0.72
C ARG A 104 -0.28 -22.34 1.11
N THR A 105 0.28 -21.55 0.20
CA THR A 105 0.35 -20.09 0.38
C THR A 105 -1.01 -19.47 0.07
N LEU A 106 -1.74 -19.07 1.10
CA LEU A 106 -3.09 -18.49 1.01
C LEU A 106 -3.14 -17.14 1.71
N GLY A 107 -4.10 -16.30 1.32
CA GLY A 107 -4.40 -15.04 1.99
C GLY A 107 -5.79 -14.53 1.60
N LEU A 108 -6.23 -13.51 2.32
CA LEU A 108 -7.45 -12.77 2.04
C LEU A 108 -7.26 -11.91 0.80
N GLU A 109 -8.25 -11.81 -0.06
CA GLU A 109 -8.10 -11.25 -1.41
C GLU A 109 -9.13 -10.16 -1.68
N TYR A 110 -8.64 -8.95 -1.97
CA TYR A 110 -9.39 -7.92 -2.69
C TYR A 110 -9.40 -8.30 -4.16
N GLN A 111 -10.58 -8.63 -4.67
CA GLN A 111 -10.75 -9.03 -6.06
C GLN A 111 -10.62 -7.85 -7.03
N VAL A 112 -9.85 -8.04 -8.11
CA VAL A 112 -9.69 -7.07 -9.20
C VAL A 112 -10.05 -7.76 -10.50
N ILE A 113 -11.24 -7.53 -11.05
CA ILE A 113 -11.73 -8.32 -12.20
C ILE A 113 -12.65 -7.52 -13.12
N ASP A 114 -12.73 -7.92 -14.39
CA ASP A 114 -13.75 -7.40 -15.29
C ASP A 114 -15.11 -8.05 -14.99
N ASP A 115 -15.88 -7.41 -14.09
CA ASP A 115 -17.18 -7.89 -13.60
C ASP A 115 -18.15 -8.27 -14.73
N GLN A 116 -18.11 -7.58 -15.87
CA GLN A 116 -19.02 -7.79 -16.99
C GLN A 116 -18.41 -8.68 -18.08
N GLY A 117 -17.11 -8.54 -18.33
CA GLY A 117 -16.44 -9.20 -19.45
C GLY A 117 -15.84 -10.57 -19.14
N TYR A 118 -15.51 -10.88 -17.88
CA TYR A 118 -14.85 -12.14 -17.52
C TYR A 118 -15.76 -13.35 -17.73
N GLY A 119 -17.03 -13.22 -17.31
CA GLY A 119 -18.05 -14.27 -17.41
C GLY A 119 -18.01 -15.30 -16.27
N GLY A 120 -19.17 -15.88 -15.95
CA GLY A 120 -19.28 -16.98 -14.98
C GLY A 120 -19.01 -16.59 -13.51
N LEU A 121 -19.01 -15.31 -13.18
CA LEU A 121 -18.74 -14.82 -11.83
C LEU A 121 -19.96 -14.98 -10.91
N GLY A 122 -19.72 -15.55 -9.74
CA GLY A 122 -20.64 -15.44 -8.60
C GLY A 122 -20.51 -14.10 -7.87
N PRO A 123 -21.46 -13.76 -6.97
CA PRO A 123 -21.49 -12.44 -6.34
C PRO A 123 -20.30 -12.17 -5.39
N LYS A 124 -19.60 -13.22 -4.92
CA LYS A 124 -18.38 -13.10 -4.10
C LYS A 124 -17.08 -13.14 -4.93
N GLN A 125 -17.18 -13.10 -6.25
CA GLN A 125 -16.07 -13.24 -7.19
C GLN A 125 -15.89 -12.01 -8.08
N VAL A 126 -16.69 -10.96 -7.83
CA VAL A 126 -16.66 -9.66 -8.53
C VAL A 126 -15.76 -8.66 -7.80
N THR A 127 -15.44 -7.55 -8.45
CA THR A 127 -14.49 -6.54 -7.96
C THR A 127 -14.80 -6.08 -6.54
N ALA A 128 -13.73 -5.87 -5.75
CA ALA A 128 -13.77 -5.45 -4.35
C ALA A 128 -14.43 -6.43 -3.37
N SER A 129 -14.92 -7.59 -3.82
CA SER A 129 -15.26 -8.71 -2.94
C SER A 129 -14.08 -9.06 -2.04
N LEU A 130 -14.38 -9.59 -0.85
CA LEU A 130 -13.44 -10.48 -0.19
C LEU A 130 -13.64 -11.87 -0.80
N TYR A 131 -12.77 -12.22 -1.75
CA TYR A 131 -13.00 -13.32 -2.69
C TYR A 131 -13.52 -14.59 -2.01
N ASP A 132 -14.63 -15.13 -2.52
CA ASP A 132 -15.33 -16.35 -2.06
C ASP A 132 -15.98 -16.25 -0.66
N LEU A 133 -15.78 -15.15 0.07
CA LEU A 133 -16.31 -14.96 1.43
C LEU A 133 -17.44 -13.93 1.49
N TYR A 134 -17.18 -12.70 1.02
CA TYR A 134 -18.12 -11.57 1.09
C TYR A 134 -18.23 -10.86 -0.26
N GLU A 135 -19.45 -10.62 -0.69
CA GLU A 135 -19.78 -9.75 -1.81
C GLU A 135 -19.76 -8.27 -1.36
N PRO A 136 -19.37 -7.34 -2.25
CA PRO A 136 -19.55 -5.92 -1.98
C PRO A 136 -21.05 -5.56 -1.97
N GLN A 137 -21.41 -4.58 -1.15
CA GLN A 137 -22.77 -4.09 -0.97
C GLN A 137 -23.16 -3.05 -2.04
N GLU A 138 -22.17 -2.43 -2.70
CA GLU A 138 -22.36 -1.45 -3.77
C GLU A 138 -21.30 -1.60 -4.87
N HIS A 139 -21.71 -1.42 -6.14
CA HIS A 139 -20.84 -1.56 -7.32
C HIS A 139 -20.83 -0.32 -8.23
N ASN A 140 -21.65 0.69 -7.92
CA ASN A 140 -21.98 1.80 -8.83
C ASN A 140 -20.82 2.77 -9.15
N ARG A 141 -19.65 2.57 -8.54
CA ARG A 141 -18.45 3.38 -8.80
C ARG A 141 -17.35 2.66 -9.56
N LEU A 142 -17.53 1.40 -9.97
CA LEU A 142 -16.51 0.69 -10.74
C LEU A 142 -16.37 1.31 -12.14
N ASN A 143 -15.16 1.76 -12.48
CA ASN A 143 -14.84 2.18 -13.85
C ASN A 143 -14.61 0.95 -14.73
N SER A 144 -14.90 1.09 -16.02
CA SER A 144 -14.73 0.02 -17.02
C SER A 144 -13.26 -0.39 -17.18
N PRO A 145 -12.98 -1.55 -17.82
CA PRO A 145 -11.62 -1.91 -18.22
C PRO A 145 -10.91 -0.77 -18.96
N ASP A 146 -9.59 -0.76 -18.85
CA ASP A 146 -8.68 0.29 -19.33
C ASP A 146 -8.83 1.67 -18.66
N GLN A 147 -9.68 1.80 -17.64
CA GLN A 147 -9.78 2.98 -16.79
C GLN A 147 -9.22 2.72 -15.39
N TRP A 148 -8.62 3.76 -14.80
CA TRP A 148 -8.06 3.68 -13.45
C TRP A 148 -9.17 3.66 -12.40
N ASN A 149 -9.03 2.77 -11.43
CA ASN A 149 -9.82 2.66 -10.21
C ASN A 149 -8.92 2.89 -9.00
N ARG A 150 -9.48 3.40 -7.91
CA ARG A 150 -8.84 3.52 -6.60
C ARG A 150 -9.36 2.43 -5.69
N GLY A 151 -8.46 1.61 -5.18
CA GLY A 151 -8.73 0.65 -4.12
C GLY A 151 -8.17 1.13 -2.78
N ARG A 152 -8.85 0.73 -1.70
CA ARG A 152 -8.35 0.87 -0.34
C ARG A 152 -8.67 -0.39 0.44
N ILE A 153 -7.69 -0.92 1.16
CA ILE A 153 -7.86 -2.02 2.11
C ILE A 153 -7.51 -1.49 3.50
N VAL A 154 -8.41 -1.62 4.46
CA VAL A 154 -8.17 -1.33 5.87
C VAL A 154 -8.21 -2.65 6.64
N VAL A 155 -7.16 -2.95 7.40
CA VAL A 155 -7.08 -4.08 8.32
C VAL A 155 -6.76 -3.52 9.70
N SER A 156 -7.68 -3.67 10.64
CA SER A 156 -7.53 -3.18 12.02
C SER A 156 -8.05 -4.24 13.00
N GLY A 157 -7.14 -4.97 13.63
CA GLY A 157 -7.45 -6.13 14.45
C GLY A 157 -8.25 -7.16 13.64
N ASN A 158 -9.48 -7.43 14.03
CA ASN A 158 -10.36 -8.35 13.33
C ASN A 158 -11.21 -7.68 12.23
N ARG A 159 -11.20 -6.35 12.14
CA ARG A 159 -12.01 -5.62 11.17
C ARG A 159 -11.28 -5.50 9.83
N ILE A 160 -11.97 -5.82 8.76
CA ILE A 160 -11.53 -5.66 7.38
C ILE A 160 -12.50 -4.74 6.66
N GLU A 161 -11.98 -3.84 5.85
CA GLU A 161 -12.76 -3.01 4.93
C GLU A 161 -12.12 -2.95 3.55
N HIS A 162 -12.94 -3.07 2.51
CA HIS A 162 -12.58 -2.74 1.14
C HIS A 162 -13.35 -1.51 0.68
N TRP A 163 -12.62 -0.56 0.10
CA TRP A 163 -13.21 0.59 -0.55
C TRP A 163 -12.86 0.60 -2.03
N LEU A 164 -13.82 1.05 -2.83
CA LEU A 164 -13.71 1.22 -4.28
C LEU A 164 -14.12 2.65 -4.63
N ASN A 165 -13.20 3.40 -5.24
CA ASN A 165 -13.42 4.78 -5.69
C ASN A 165 -14.08 5.67 -4.61
N GLY A 166 -13.53 5.58 -3.39
CA GLY A 166 -13.94 6.38 -2.23
C GLY A 166 -15.24 5.93 -1.56
N LEU A 167 -15.81 4.78 -1.94
CA LEU A 167 -16.98 4.19 -1.30
C LEU A 167 -16.59 2.93 -0.53
N LEU A 168 -17.01 2.80 0.73
CA LEU A 168 -16.90 1.57 1.48
C LEU A 168 -17.89 0.56 0.89
N VAL A 169 -17.39 -0.53 0.31
CA VAL A 169 -18.23 -1.50 -0.41
C VAL A 169 -18.27 -2.84 0.29
N MET A 170 -17.27 -3.24 1.06
CA MET A 170 -17.27 -4.50 1.80
C MET A 170 -16.63 -4.31 3.17
N HIS A 171 -17.22 -4.91 4.20
CA HIS A 171 -16.59 -5.03 5.51
C HIS A 171 -16.83 -6.43 6.09
N ALA A 172 -15.90 -6.88 6.94
CA ALA A 172 -15.99 -8.17 7.61
C ALA A 172 -15.31 -8.12 8.99
N ASP A 173 -15.85 -8.90 9.93
CA ASP A 173 -15.27 -9.13 11.25
C ASP A 173 -14.73 -10.56 11.33
N VAL A 174 -13.41 -10.68 11.22
CA VAL A 174 -12.67 -11.95 11.33
C VAL A 174 -12.92 -12.60 12.69
N GLY A 175 -13.16 -13.91 12.69
CA GLY A 175 -13.47 -14.66 13.91
C GLY A 175 -14.87 -14.43 14.47
N SER A 176 -15.74 -13.67 13.80
CA SER A 176 -17.18 -13.67 14.10
C SER A 176 -17.83 -15.02 13.75
N GLN A 177 -19.06 -15.24 14.21
CA GLN A 177 -19.84 -16.41 13.78
C GLN A 177 -20.07 -16.40 12.26
N ALA A 178 -20.48 -15.25 11.71
CA ALA A 178 -20.73 -15.08 10.28
C ALA A 178 -19.48 -15.34 9.42
N TRP A 179 -18.29 -14.97 9.94
CA TRP A 179 -17.00 -15.29 9.35
C TRP A 179 -16.75 -16.80 9.28
N ARG A 180 -16.84 -17.49 10.42
CA ARG A 180 -16.62 -18.94 10.50
C ARG A 180 -17.55 -19.72 9.56
N GLU A 181 -18.82 -19.33 9.51
CA GLU A 181 -19.80 -19.92 8.58
C GLU A 181 -19.42 -19.72 7.11
N ARG A 182 -18.91 -18.53 6.75
CA ARG A 182 -18.45 -18.24 5.37
C ARG A 182 -17.20 -19.01 5.00
N VAL A 183 -16.21 -19.08 5.90
CA VAL A 183 -14.99 -19.86 5.65
C VAL A 183 -15.33 -21.34 5.46
N ALA A 184 -16.17 -21.91 6.33
CA ALA A 184 -16.63 -23.30 6.23
C ALA A 184 -17.41 -23.60 4.94
N ALA A 185 -18.07 -22.60 4.36
CA ALA A 185 -18.82 -22.72 3.10
C ALA A 185 -18.01 -22.34 1.85
N SER A 186 -16.72 -22.00 1.99
CA SER A 186 -15.85 -21.53 0.91
C SER A 186 -14.81 -22.57 0.49
N LYS A 187 -14.03 -22.27 -0.55
CA LYS A 187 -12.83 -23.04 -0.94
C LYS A 187 -11.72 -23.09 0.13
N PHE A 188 -11.87 -22.33 1.22
CA PHE A 188 -10.92 -22.25 2.33
C PHE A 188 -11.31 -23.10 3.53
N ALA A 189 -12.38 -23.90 3.45
CA ALA A 189 -12.90 -24.69 4.58
C ALA A 189 -11.84 -25.60 5.24
N ASP A 190 -10.91 -26.15 4.45
CA ASP A 190 -9.85 -27.04 4.94
C ASP A 190 -8.58 -26.30 5.41
N ALA A 191 -8.51 -24.97 5.29
CA ALA A 191 -7.39 -24.17 5.75
C ALA A 191 -7.63 -23.70 7.18
N GLN A 192 -7.17 -24.47 8.17
CA GLN A 192 -7.39 -24.16 9.58
C GLN A 192 -6.85 -22.77 9.94
N GLY A 193 -7.70 -21.93 10.55
CA GLY A 193 -7.33 -20.57 10.94
C GLY A 193 -7.19 -19.58 9.77
N PHE A 194 -7.72 -19.90 8.59
CA PHE A 194 -7.66 -19.02 7.42
C PHE A 194 -8.18 -17.59 7.73
N GLY A 195 -7.33 -16.60 7.43
CA GLY A 195 -7.60 -15.18 7.65
C GLY A 195 -7.49 -14.68 9.10
N GLU A 196 -7.35 -15.59 10.07
CA GLU A 196 -7.23 -15.27 11.51
C GLU A 196 -5.78 -14.98 11.94
N THR A 197 -4.81 -15.11 11.02
CA THR A 197 -3.41 -14.74 11.28
C THR A 197 -3.29 -13.21 11.46
N PRO A 198 -2.64 -12.73 12.54
CA PRO A 198 -2.59 -11.30 12.85
C PRO A 198 -1.68 -10.53 11.89
N THR A 199 -0.72 -11.22 11.25
CA THR A 199 0.24 -10.63 10.31
C THR A 199 0.42 -11.52 9.09
N GLY A 200 0.80 -10.95 7.96
CA GLY A 200 1.26 -11.72 6.80
C GLY A 200 1.83 -10.84 5.70
N ARG A 201 2.25 -11.45 4.59
CA ARG A 201 2.72 -10.69 3.42
C ARG A 201 1.53 -10.09 2.66
N ILE A 202 1.80 -9.05 1.88
CA ILE A 202 0.91 -8.61 0.80
C ILE A 202 1.40 -9.28 -0.48
N MET A 203 0.48 -9.67 -1.35
CA MET A 203 0.76 -10.35 -2.62
C MET A 203 -0.07 -9.72 -3.73
N ILE A 204 0.56 -9.43 -4.86
CA ILE A 204 -0.17 -9.12 -6.10
C ILE A 204 -0.17 -10.39 -6.95
N THR A 205 -1.36 -10.80 -7.40
CA THR A 205 -1.51 -12.03 -8.17
C THR A 205 -1.01 -11.87 -9.60
N ASP A 206 -0.60 -12.98 -10.19
CA ASP A 206 -0.52 -13.17 -11.63
C ASP A 206 -1.57 -14.21 -11.99
N HIS A 207 -2.70 -13.75 -12.52
CA HIS A 207 -3.78 -14.60 -13.03
C HIS A 207 -3.74 -14.79 -14.56
N GLY A 208 -2.68 -14.32 -15.23
CA GLY A 208 -2.50 -14.44 -16.67
C GLY A 208 -3.12 -13.32 -17.51
N ASP A 209 -3.66 -12.28 -16.87
CA ASP A 209 -4.22 -11.11 -17.57
C ASP A 209 -3.45 -9.81 -17.28
N ASN A 210 -3.52 -8.85 -18.21
CA ASN A 210 -2.85 -7.57 -18.05
C ASN A 210 -3.49 -6.74 -16.93
N VAL A 211 -2.64 -6.29 -16.01
CA VAL A 211 -3.02 -5.38 -14.92
C VAL A 211 -1.94 -4.32 -14.74
N TRP A 212 -2.37 -3.12 -14.41
CA TRP A 212 -1.51 -2.00 -14.08
C TRP A 212 -1.83 -1.51 -12.67
N TYR A 213 -0.79 -1.21 -11.90
CA TYR A 213 -0.88 -0.62 -10.56
C TYR A 213 -0.01 0.63 -10.46
N ARG A 214 -0.46 1.61 -9.68
CA ARG A 214 0.36 2.77 -9.28
C ARG A 214 -0.12 3.33 -7.94
N ASN A 215 0.63 4.27 -7.39
CA ASN A 215 0.25 4.94 -6.13
C ASN A 215 -0.05 3.94 -5.01
N LEU A 216 0.78 2.89 -4.88
CA LEU A 216 0.67 1.91 -3.82
C LEU A 216 1.32 2.47 -2.56
N PHE A 217 0.52 2.90 -1.60
CA PHE A 217 0.97 3.45 -0.33
C PHE A 217 0.36 2.66 0.83
N ILE A 218 1.17 2.38 1.84
CA ILE A 218 0.73 1.68 3.04
C ILE A 218 1.08 2.50 4.28
N ARG A 219 0.23 2.47 5.29
CA ARG A 219 0.54 2.96 6.64
C ARG A 219 0.21 1.89 7.66
N SER A 220 1.00 1.78 8.71
CA SER A 220 0.70 0.90 9.84
C SER A 220 -0.32 1.55 10.76
N LEU A 221 -1.30 0.77 11.24
CA LEU A 221 -2.29 1.19 12.24
C LEU A 221 -1.96 0.67 13.65
N GLU A 222 -0.90 -0.12 13.80
CA GLU A 222 -0.43 -0.63 15.11
C GLU A 222 -0.07 0.50 16.08
N LEU A 223 0.46 1.61 15.55
CA LEU A 223 0.80 2.79 16.33
C LEU A 223 -0.45 3.59 16.71
N SER A 224 -1.46 3.68 15.84
CA SER A 224 -2.69 4.40 16.14
C SER A 224 -3.55 3.67 17.17
N ASN A 225 -3.55 2.33 17.20
CA ASN A 225 -4.28 1.55 18.21
C ASN A 225 -3.68 1.71 19.62
N LYS A 226 -2.35 1.77 19.74
CA LYS A 226 -1.67 2.08 21.03
C LYS A 226 -1.86 3.55 21.45
N SER A 227 -1.85 4.48 20.49
CA SER A 227 -2.07 5.91 20.77
C SER A 227 -3.54 6.24 21.07
N ALA A 228 -4.51 5.59 20.41
CA ALA A 228 -5.94 5.79 20.64
C ALA A 228 -6.40 5.26 22.00
N LEU A 229 -5.83 4.13 22.47
CA LEU A 229 -5.99 3.67 23.85
C LEU A 229 -5.44 4.69 24.89
N ALA A 230 -4.50 5.55 24.49
CA ALA A 230 -4.00 6.65 25.31
C ALA A 230 -4.72 7.98 25.07
N ALA A 231 -5.57 8.09 24.04
CA ALA A 231 -6.12 9.35 23.53
C ALA A 231 -7.64 9.34 23.35
N THR A 232 -8.40 8.55 24.12
CA THR A 232 -9.87 8.55 24.12
C THR A 232 -10.52 9.87 24.59
N ASP A 233 -9.86 11.02 24.41
CA ASP A 233 -10.31 12.35 24.86
C ASP A 233 -10.32 13.42 23.75
N SER A 234 -10.17 13.08 22.46
CA SER A 234 -10.50 14.02 21.37
C SER A 234 -10.47 13.37 19.98
N LEU A 235 -11.58 13.43 19.25
CA LEU A 235 -11.71 12.93 17.88
C LEU A 235 -11.71 14.08 16.87
N VAL A 236 -10.73 14.08 15.96
CA VAL A 236 -10.80 14.72 14.63
C VAL A 236 -10.07 13.77 13.65
N LEU A 237 -10.63 13.55 12.46
CA LEU A 237 -10.10 12.69 11.39
C LEU A 237 -9.52 13.56 10.27
N ASP A 238 -8.28 13.29 9.82
CA ASP A 238 -7.62 13.97 8.70
C ASP A 238 -7.51 13.08 7.45
N ASP A 239 -7.61 13.69 6.26
CA ASP A 239 -7.56 13.08 4.92
C ASP A 239 -6.11 12.82 4.40
N PRO A 240 -5.90 11.87 3.46
CA PRO A 240 -4.60 11.59 2.85
C PRO A 240 -4.14 12.67 1.84
N PRO A 241 -2.82 12.78 1.55
CA PRO A 241 -2.30 13.79 0.63
C PRO A 241 -2.71 13.54 -0.83
N THR A 242 -3.20 14.59 -1.49
CA THR A 242 -3.47 14.60 -2.94
C THR A 242 -2.21 14.95 -3.76
N THR A 243 -2.11 14.38 -4.96
CA THR A 243 -0.94 14.29 -5.85
C THR A 243 -0.44 15.59 -6.50
N ASN A 244 -0.35 16.73 -5.81
CA ASN A 244 0.14 17.99 -6.41
C ASN A 244 1.16 18.76 -5.55
N THR A 245 2.13 18.07 -4.96
CA THR A 245 3.27 18.71 -4.30
C THR A 245 4.58 18.13 -4.82
N CYS A 246 5.28 18.91 -5.66
CA CYS A 246 6.70 18.70 -5.93
C CYS A 246 7.48 18.88 -4.63
N PHE A 247 8.08 17.80 -4.12
CA PHE A 247 9.03 17.91 -3.02
C PHE A 247 10.41 18.28 -3.57
N SER A 248 10.96 19.39 -3.06
CA SER A 248 12.38 19.70 -3.21
C SER A 248 13.18 18.73 -2.34
N ILE A 249 13.91 17.83 -2.99
CA ILE A 249 14.91 16.98 -2.33
C ILE A 249 16.02 17.91 -1.82
N ARG A 250 16.10 18.11 -0.50
CA ARG A 250 17.27 18.75 0.10
C ARG A 250 18.45 17.77 0.02
N PRO A 251 19.66 18.21 -0.36
CA PRO A 251 20.82 17.35 -0.35
C PRO A 251 21.17 16.95 1.09
N ILE A 252 21.56 15.70 1.27
CA ILE A 252 22.08 15.14 2.52
C ILE A 252 23.40 15.88 2.86
N PRO A 253 23.63 16.31 4.13
CA PRO A 253 24.88 16.93 4.50
C PRO A 253 26.00 15.88 4.57
N HIS A 254 27.05 16.07 3.78
CA HIS A 254 28.29 15.29 3.91
C HIS A 254 29.00 15.66 5.22
N GLY A 255 29.30 14.65 6.04
CA GLY A 255 30.20 14.75 7.19
C GLY A 255 31.66 15.03 6.80
N PRO A 256 32.52 15.41 7.76
CA PRO A 256 33.77 16.11 7.49
C PRO A 256 34.84 15.21 6.85
N ALA A 257 35.39 15.71 5.75
CA ALA A 257 36.53 15.13 5.05
C ALA A 257 37.81 15.22 5.91
N SER A 258 38.47 14.09 6.12
CA SER A 258 39.84 14.04 6.63
C SER A 258 40.83 14.40 5.52
N GLN A 259 41.79 15.24 5.88
CA GLN A 259 42.81 15.81 5.01
C GLN A 259 43.77 14.75 4.49
N ARG A 260 44.01 14.69 3.16
CA ARG A 260 45.36 14.46 2.61
C ARG A 260 45.56 15.29 1.34
N ARG A 261 46.61 16.12 1.37
CA ARG A 261 47.15 16.92 0.27
C ARG A 261 47.88 16.03 -0.72
N ILE A 262 47.62 16.18 -2.02
CA ILE A 262 48.65 16.08 -3.08
C ILE A 262 48.33 17.14 -4.15
N CYS A 263 49.38 17.81 -4.65
CA CYS A 263 49.39 19.04 -5.44
C CYS A 263 48.98 18.91 -6.93
N ARG A 264 48.26 19.95 -7.43
CA ARG A 264 48.21 20.69 -8.74
C ARG A 264 48.98 20.19 -10.01
N PRO A 265 48.71 20.72 -11.25
CA PRO A 265 47.83 21.86 -11.63
C PRO A 265 46.92 21.72 -12.91
N LEU A 266 45.94 22.65 -12.98
CA LEU A 266 45.35 23.37 -14.13
C LEU A 266 45.16 22.70 -15.51
N GLN A 267 43.91 22.73 -16.02
CA GLN A 267 43.57 23.54 -17.20
C GLN A 267 42.07 23.92 -17.23
N ILE A 268 41.83 25.13 -17.72
CA ILE A 268 40.57 25.85 -17.86
C ILE A 268 39.99 25.54 -19.24
N ASN A 269 38.68 25.25 -19.36
CA ASN A 269 37.96 25.76 -20.52
C ASN A 269 36.47 26.02 -20.26
N ARG A 270 36.03 27.16 -20.79
CA ARG A 270 34.69 27.76 -20.69
C ARG A 270 33.79 27.26 -21.84
N ARG A 271 32.47 27.22 -21.59
CA ARG A 271 31.31 27.61 -22.44
C ARG A 271 30.09 26.80 -21.95
N ALA A 272 29.07 27.37 -21.30
CA ALA A 272 28.04 28.29 -21.78
C ALA A 272 27.12 27.69 -22.86
N GLY A 273 25.82 27.58 -22.56
CA GLY A 273 24.75 27.22 -23.50
C GLY A 273 23.60 26.44 -22.83
N GLN A 274 22.77 27.09 -22.01
CA GLN A 274 21.37 27.46 -22.34
C GLN A 274 20.31 26.42 -21.95
N CYS A 275 19.56 26.74 -20.89
CA CYS A 275 18.27 26.15 -20.54
C CYS A 275 17.17 26.72 -21.46
N GLY A 276 16.34 25.84 -22.03
CA GLY A 276 15.06 26.17 -22.66
C GLY A 276 13.90 25.71 -21.79
N TRP A 277 12.93 26.60 -21.59
CA TRP A 277 11.75 26.43 -20.75
C TRP A 277 10.62 25.64 -21.45
N CYS A 278 9.84 24.96 -20.61
CA CYS A 278 8.42 24.59 -20.70
C CYS A 278 7.70 24.58 -22.07
N LYS A 279 7.23 23.38 -22.46
CA LYS A 279 5.81 23.07 -22.68
C LYS A 279 5.51 21.66 -22.19
#